data_AF-A0A165PIQ2-F1
#
_entry.id   AF-A0A165PIQ2-F1
#
_cell.length_a   1.000
_cell.length_b   1.000
_cell.length_c   1.000
_cell.angle_alpha   90.00
_cell.angle_beta   90.00
_cell.angle_gamma   90.00
#
_symmetry.space_group_name_H-M   'P 1'
#
loop_
_entity.id
_entity.type
_entity.pdbx_description
1 polymer ?
#
loop_
_entity_poly.entity_id
_entity_poly.type
_entity_poly.pdbx_seq_one_letter_code
_entity_poly.pdbx_strand_id
1 'polypeptide(L)'
;MYADLRAFTTPAYGVLRFALARKDSTNRNQYMLVFAEPYGMACDRRVATLNEFTSAREADAPTLSASGHPLIWFDCTMDLNPKNQDGILHALLQVEPPVIRLTGRTRKVPTESGDVQLVREVEILLGEDDLAHVCYYCGNPEFFEPYHRYKRCNSNPAPPRYICPPCEDQFKVTRNLRWALRRYWVGGL
;
A
#
# COMPACT_ATOMS: atom_id res chain seq x y z
N MET A 1 -16.03 1.39 28.36
CA MET A 1 -16.45 1.01 26.99
C MET A 1 -15.39 1.53 26.05
N TYR A 2 -14.39 0.71 25.73
CA TYR A 2 -13.30 1.12 24.85
C TYR A 2 -13.82 1.09 23.42
N ALA A 3 -13.75 2.23 22.72
CA ALA A 3 -14.06 2.30 21.31
C ALA A 3 -13.12 1.37 20.55
N ASP A 4 -13.73 0.50 19.74
CA ASP A 4 -13.07 -0.54 18.97
C ASP A 4 -12.02 0.10 18.06
N LEU A 5 -10.77 -0.10 18.45
CA LEU A 5 -9.60 0.39 17.75
C LEU A 5 -9.50 -0.42 16.44
N ARG A 6 -9.86 0.18 15.30
CA ARG A 6 -9.75 -0.46 13.97
C ARG A 6 -8.35 -1.03 13.79
N ALA A 7 -8.22 -2.35 13.87
CA ALA A 7 -6.96 -3.04 13.62
C ALA A 7 -6.72 -3.14 12.10
N PHE A 8 -5.69 -3.85 11.65
CA PHE A 8 -5.57 -4.28 10.24
C PHE A 8 -5.83 -5.79 10.19
N THR A 9 -6.44 -6.29 9.11
CA THR A 9 -6.38 -7.74 8.87
C THR A 9 -4.96 -8.13 8.62
N THR A 10 -4.72 -9.38 8.98
CA THR A 10 -3.41 -9.92 8.96
C THR A 10 -2.74 -9.67 7.61
N PRO A 11 -1.49 -9.24 7.68
CA PRO A 11 -0.78 -9.21 8.94
C PRO A 11 -0.69 -7.77 9.45
N ALA A 12 -1.45 -7.51 10.52
CA ALA A 12 -1.15 -6.45 11.45
C ALA A 12 0.12 -6.89 12.17
N TYR A 13 1.12 -6.05 12.12
CA TYR A 13 2.49 -6.51 12.13
C TYR A 13 3.27 -5.61 13.10
N GLY A 14 3.58 -6.14 14.29
CA GLY A 14 4.29 -5.42 15.34
C GLY A 14 3.46 -4.32 16.03
N VAL A 15 4.15 -3.36 16.66
CA VAL A 15 3.56 -2.24 17.43
C VAL A 15 2.84 -1.24 16.51
N LEU A 16 3.23 -1.18 15.24
CA LEU A 16 2.59 -0.34 14.23
C LEU A 16 1.41 -1.08 13.62
N ARG A 17 0.23 -0.51 13.78
CA ARG A 17 -0.93 -0.91 12.98
C ARG A 17 -0.73 -0.37 11.57
N PHE A 18 -0.30 -1.24 10.66
CA PHE A 18 -0.21 -0.93 9.24
C PHE A 18 -0.73 -2.07 8.36
N ALA A 19 -0.96 -1.75 7.09
CA ALA A 19 -1.16 -2.73 6.02
C ALA A 19 -0.39 -2.31 4.77
N LEU A 20 0.06 -3.31 4.01
CA LEU A 20 0.60 -3.14 2.66
C LEU A 20 -0.46 -3.54 1.64
N ALA A 21 -0.66 -2.70 0.64
CA ALA A 21 -1.58 -2.94 -0.46
C ALA A 21 -0.92 -2.62 -1.80
N ARG A 22 -1.38 -3.21 -2.90
CA ARG A 22 -0.94 -2.82 -4.24
C ARG A 22 -1.74 -1.59 -4.70
N LYS A 23 -1.08 -0.49 -5.08
CA LYS A 23 -1.73 0.83 -5.25
C LYS A 23 -2.81 0.86 -6.32
N ASP A 24 -2.52 0.33 -7.51
CA ASP A 24 -3.52 0.26 -8.59
C ASP A 24 -3.06 -0.63 -9.76
N SER A 25 -4.01 -0.89 -10.66
CA SER A 25 -3.89 -1.36 -12.03
C SER A 25 -3.06 -0.49 -12.99
N THR A 26 -2.70 0.75 -12.61
CA THR A 26 -1.97 1.68 -13.49
C THR A 26 -0.44 1.55 -13.35
N ASN A 27 0.06 1.27 -12.14
CA ASN A 27 1.47 0.92 -11.91
C ASN A 27 1.51 -0.25 -10.94
N ARG A 28 1.76 -1.45 -11.49
CA ARG A 28 1.75 -2.69 -10.69
C ARG A 28 2.90 -2.76 -9.71
N ASN A 29 3.93 -1.94 -9.87
CA ASN A 29 5.09 -1.93 -8.99
C ASN A 29 4.99 -0.92 -7.87
N GLN A 30 3.91 -0.14 -7.80
CA GLN A 30 3.63 0.75 -6.68
C GLN A 30 2.81 0.06 -5.60
N TYR A 31 3.22 0.28 -4.36
CA TYR A 31 2.54 -0.21 -3.18
C TYR A 31 2.02 0.96 -2.36
N MET A 32 1.00 0.71 -1.56
CA MET A 32 0.47 1.63 -0.57
C MET A 32 0.83 1.07 0.80
N LEU A 33 1.46 1.90 1.61
CA LEU A 33 1.63 1.65 3.03
C LEU A 33 0.57 2.45 3.79
N VAL A 34 -0.33 1.74 4.46
CA VAL A 34 -1.49 2.32 5.15
C VAL A 34 -1.26 2.22 6.64
N PHE A 35 -1.31 3.35 7.36
CA PHE A 35 -1.20 3.43 8.81
C PHE A 35 -2.53 3.81 9.43
N ALA A 36 -2.82 3.24 10.60
CA ALA A 36 -3.87 3.76 11.47
C ALA A 36 -3.27 4.84 12.37
N GLU A 37 -3.73 6.09 12.23
CA GLU A 37 -3.40 7.15 13.17
C GLU A 37 -4.60 7.39 14.11
N PRO A 38 -4.41 7.26 15.44
CA PRO A 38 -5.40 7.76 16.38
C PRO A 38 -5.33 9.29 16.41
N TYR A 39 -6.39 9.97 15.95
CA TYR A 39 -6.53 11.42 16.08
C TYR A 39 -7.70 11.76 17.02
N GLY A 40 -7.38 11.98 18.31
CA GLY A 40 -8.40 12.24 19.33
C GLY A 40 -9.37 11.07 19.52
N MET A 41 -10.67 11.30 19.32
CA MET A 41 -11.70 10.24 19.33
C MET A 41 -12.01 9.68 17.92
N ALA A 42 -11.31 10.11 16.88
CA ALA A 42 -11.44 9.60 15.53
C ALA A 42 -10.21 8.76 15.13
N CYS A 43 -10.43 7.64 14.46
CA CYS A 43 -9.35 6.93 13.78
C CYS A 43 -9.23 7.52 12.37
N ASP A 44 -8.11 8.18 12.08
CA ASP A 44 -7.77 8.65 10.73
C ASP A 44 -6.73 7.71 10.09
N ARG A 45 -6.54 7.85 8.78
CA ARG A 45 -5.61 7.05 7.99
C ARG A 45 -4.53 7.91 7.38
N ARG A 46 -3.30 7.41 7.44
CA ARG A 46 -2.23 7.91 6.58
C ARG A 46 -1.84 6.87 5.56
N VAL A 47 -1.62 7.33 4.33
CA VAL A 47 -1.27 6.47 3.20
C VAL A 47 -0.02 7.03 2.55
N ALA A 48 1.02 6.20 2.42
CA ALA A 48 2.21 6.51 1.63
C ALA A 48 2.18 5.67 0.36
N THR A 49 2.59 6.27 -0.75
CA THR A 49 3.00 5.50 -1.91
C THR A 49 4.42 5.00 -1.66
N LEU A 50 4.67 3.72 -1.96
CA LEU A 50 5.99 3.14 -2.04
C LEU A 50 6.30 2.82 -3.51
N ASN A 51 7.58 2.83 -3.83
CA ASN A 51 8.12 2.71 -5.17
C ASN A 51 7.60 3.82 -6.11
N GLU A 52 7.41 5.02 -5.55
CA GLU A 52 6.79 6.16 -6.21
C GLU A 52 7.61 6.64 -7.41
N PHE A 53 8.93 6.76 -7.24
CA PHE A 53 9.84 7.31 -8.26
C PHE A 53 10.25 6.30 -9.33
N THR A 54 9.59 5.13 -9.38
CA THR A 54 9.88 4.10 -10.37
C THR A 54 9.16 4.40 -11.69
N SER A 55 9.92 4.37 -12.78
CA SER A 55 9.44 4.79 -14.09
C SER A 55 8.33 3.88 -14.62
N ALA A 56 7.49 4.38 -15.54
CA ALA A 56 6.44 3.57 -16.18
C ALA A 56 6.99 2.33 -16.90
N ARG A 57 8.21 2.40 -17.45
CA ARG A 57 8.86 1.24 -18.08
C ARG A 57 9.27 0.18 -17.08
N GLU A 58 9.74 0.59 -15.91
CA GLU A 58 10.04 -0.33 -14.81
C GLU A 58 8.74 -0.87 -14.18
N ALA A 59 7.63 -0.12 -14.22
CA ALA A 59 6.33 -0.52 -13.70
C ALA A 59 5.70 -1.73 -14.41
N ASP A 60 6.00 -1.93 -15.70
CA ASP A 60 5.43 -3.01 -16.51
C ASP A 60 6.03 -4.38 -16.21
N ALA A 61 7.23 -4.42 -15.59
CA ALA A 61 7.92 -5.66 -15.21
C ALA A 61 8.44 -5.56 -13.77
N PRO A 62 7.68 -6.02 -12.74
CA PRO A 62 8.21 -6.13 -11.38
C PRO A 62 9.54 -6.85 -11.37
N THR A 63 10.55 -6.22 -10.78
CA THR A 63 11.77 -6.93 -10.44
C THR A 63 11.43 -7.87 -9.29
N LEU A 64 11.70 -9.15 -9.46
CA LEU A 64 11.44 -10.17 -8.45
C LEU A 64 12.77 -10.68 -7.88
N SER A 65 12.74 -11.08 -6.62
CA SER A 65 13.84 -11.81 -5.99
C SER A 65 13.92 -13.24 -6.56
N ALA A 66 14.99 -13.97 -6.23
CA ALA A 66 15.11 -15.38 -6.60
C ALA A 66 13.97 -16.25 -6.02
N SER A 67 13.32 -15.80 -4.95
CA SER A 67 12.15 -16.44 -4.33
C SER A 67 10.82 -16.00 -4.95
N GLY A 68 10.84 -15.16 -5.99
CA GLY A 68 9.63 -14.67 -6.66
C GLY A 68 8.96 -13.49 -5.95
N HIS A 69 9.58 -12.91 -4.93
CA HIS A 69 9.01 -11.80 -4.16
C HIS A 69 9.28 -10.44 -4.83
N PRO A 70 8.36 -9.47 -4.75
CA PRO A 70 8.56 -8.14 -5.30
C PRO A 70 9.74 -7.41 -4.67
N LEU A 71 10.63 -6.87 -5.52
CA LEU A 71 11.69 -5.94 -5.12
C LEU A 71 11.24 -4.51 -5.44
N ILE A 72 11.21 -3.66 -4.41
CA ILE A 72 10.82 -2.26 -4.54
C ILE A 72 11.81 -1.35 -3.85
N TRP A 73 11.82 -0.08 -4.27
CA TRP A 73 12.54 0.95 -3.56
C TRP A 73 11.66 1.54 -2.47
N PHE A 74 12.18 1.60 -1.24
CA PHE A 74 11.48 2.18 -0.11
C PHE A 74 11.68 3.71 -0.10
N ASP A 75 10.94 4.39 -0.97
CA ASP A 75 10.90 5.85 -1.12
C ASP A 75 9.67 6.46 -0.43
N CYS A 76 9.37 5.98 0.78
CA CYS A 76 8.27 6.48 1.60
C CYS A 76 8.47 7.95 1.96
N THR A 77 7.67 8.85 1.38
CA THR A 77 7.73 10.30 1.65
C THR A 77 7.38 10.68 3.09
N MET A 78 6.65 9.81 3.80
CA MET A 78 6.35 9.99 5.23
C MET A 78 7.51 9.58 6.15
N ASP A 79 8.51 8.84 5.64
CA ASP A 79 9.71 8.51 6.41
C ASP A 79 10.73 9.64 6.28
N LEU A 80 10.48 10.73 7.01
CA LEU A 80 11.29 11.96 6.96
C LEU A 80 12.74 11.74 7.41
N ASN A 81 13.06 10.62 8.06
CA ASN A 81 14.43 10.28 8.42
C ASN A 81 14.67 8.76 8.43
N PRO A 82 14.87 8.13 7.25
CA PRO A 82 14.98 6.67 7.12
C PRO A 82 16.28 6.10 7.72
N LYS A 83 17.17 6.96 8.21
CA LYS A 83 18.40 6.58 8.94
C LYS A 83 18.18 6.47 10.45
N ASN A 84 17.09 7.02 10.97
CA ASN A 84 16.77 6.92 12.39
C ASN A 84 16.22 5.52 12.72
N GLN A 85 16.56 5.03 13.92
CA GLN A 85 16.04 3.77 14.44
C GLN A 85 14.53 3.82 14.73
N ASP A 86 13.94 5.01 14.75
CA ASP A 86 12.50 5.23 14.91
C ASP A 86 11.77 5.46 13.56
N GLY A 87 12.47 5.31 12.43
CA GLY A 87 11.90 5.49 11.10
C GLY A 87 10.93 4.36 10.72
N ILE A 88 10.02 4.66 9.78
CA ILE A 88 9.02 3.70 9.29
C ILE A 88 9.70 2.43 8.76
N LEU A 89 10.77 2.60 7.97
CA LEU A 89 11.53 1.46 7.45
C LEU A 89 12.08 0.57 8.56
N HIS A 90 12.64 1.16 9.62
CA HIS A 90 13.18 0.40 10.74
C HIS A 90 12.08 -0.39 11.44
N ALA A 91 10.96 0.26 11.71
CA ALA A 91 9.86 -0.38 12.40
C ALA A 91 9.24 -1.53 11.58
N LEU A 92 9.15 -1.41 10.25
CA LEU A 92 8.75 -2.51 9.37
C LEU A 92 9.74 -3.69 9.38
N LEU A 93 11.05 -3.43 9.55
CA LEU A 93 12.07 -4.47 9.63
C LEU A 93 12.05 -5.25 10.96
N GLN A 94 11.48 -4.67 12.02
CA GLN A 94 11.36 -5.29 13.36
C GLN A 94 10.07 -6.12 13.53
N VAL A 95 9.23 -6.17 12.51
CA VAL A 95 7.97 -6.90 12.58
C VAL A 95 8.20 -8.41 12.57
N GLU A 96 7.45 -9.11 13.42
CA GLU A 96 7.34 -10.56 13.38
C GLU A 96 5.90 -11.01 13.04
N PRO A 97 5.71 -11.92 12.06
CA PRO A 97 6.74 -12.44 11.14
C PRO A 97 7.26 -11.38 10.15
N PRO A 98 8.47 -11.52 9.59
CA PRO A 98 9.07 -10.52 8.69
C PRO A 98 8.23 -10.24 7.45
N VAL A 99 8.07 -8.95 7.14
CA VAL A 99 7.16 -8.46 6.07
C VAL A 99 7.92 -7.88 4.89
N ILE A 100 9.09 -7.33 5.21
CA ILE A 100 10.06 -6.83 4.26
C ILE A 100 11.45 -7.25 4.70
N ARG A 101 12.37 -7.30 3.73
CA ARG A 101 13.80 -7.54 3.98
C ARG A 101 14.64 -6.59 3.16
N LEU A 102 15.74 -6.09 3.73
CA LEU A 102 16.73 -5.30 3.00
C LEU A 102 17.51 -6.19 2.03
N THR A 103 17.72 -5.73 0.79
CA THR A 103 18.59 -6.44 -0.18
C THR A 103 20.05 -5.97 -0.11
N GLY A 104 20.30 -4.84 0.56
CA GLY A 104 21.60 -4.16 0.60
C GLY A 104 21.82 -3.16 -0.53
N ARG A 105 20.95 -3.10 -1.55
CA ARG A 105 21.04 -2.10 -2.62
C ARG A 105 20.48 -0.75 -2.17
N THR A 106 21.04 0.31 -2.75
CA THR A 106 20.59 1.69 -2.51
C THR A 106 20.54 2.46 -3.81
N ARG A 107 19.57 3.38 -3.95
CA ARG A 107 19.53 4.34 -5.06
C ARG A 107 19.32 5.76 -4.53
N LYS A 108 19.71 6.74 -5.33
CA LYS A 108 19.42 8.15 -5.10
C LYS A 108 18.14 8.51 -5.85
N VAL A 109 17.14 9.04 -5.16
CA VAL A 109 15.89 9.54 -5.76
C VAL A 109 15.74 11.03 -5.48
N PRO A 110 15.15 11.81 -6.41
CA PRO A 110 14.76 13.17 -6.10
C PRO A 110 13.66 13.17 -5.04
N THR A 111 13.60 14.24 -4.26
CA THR A 111 12.53 14.55 -3.31
C THR A 111 11.69 15.70 -3.88
N GLU A 112 10.50 15.93 -3.31
CA GLU A 112 9.65 17.05 -3.71
C GLU A 112 10.31 18.42 -3.51
N SER A 113 11.25 18.55 -2.56
CA SER A 113 12.04 19.77 -2.36
C SER A 113 13.15 19.98 -3.39
N GLY A 114 13.35 19.03 -4.31
CA GLY A 114 14.45 19.03 -5.28
C GLY A 114 15.77 18.48 -4.74
N ASP A 115 15.81 18.08 -3.45
CA ASP A 115 16.96 17.39 -2.87
C ASP A 115 17.03 15.93 -3.32
N VAL A 116 18.17 15.28 -3.08
CA VAL A 116 18.38 13.87 -3.40
C VAL A 116 18.41 13.03 -2.12
N GLN A 117 17.48 12.09 -2.01
CA GLN A 117 17.40 11.14 -0.89
C GLN A 117 17.99 9.79 -1.29
N LEU A 118 18.77 9.19 -0.38
CA LEU A 118 19.24 7.80 -0.53
C LEU A 118 18.16 6.86 0.00
N VAL A 119 17.56 6.08 -0.89
CA VAL A 119 16.54 5.07 -0.56
C VAL A 119 17.10 3.67 -0.68
N ARG A 120 16.55 2.74 0.09
CA ARG A 120 16.99 1.34 0.15
C ARG A 120 16.05 0.46 -0.65
N GLU A 121 16.58 -0.56 -1.30
CA GLU A 121 15.77 -1.61 -1.91
C GLU A 121 15.32 -2.60 -0.84
N VAL A 122 14.04 -2.95 -0.88
CA VAL A 122 13.42 -3.93 -0.01
C VAL A 122 12.72 -4.99 -0.84
N GLU A 123 12.77 -6.22 -0.33
CA GLU A 123 11.96 -7.34 -0.80
C GLU A 123 10.69 -7.41 0.05
N ILE A 124 9.51 -7.44 -0.58
CA ILE A 124 8.23 -7.65 0.10
C ILE A 124 8.02 -9.15 0.27
N LEU A 125 7.98 -9.62 1.52
CA LEU A 125 7.85 -11.04 1.84
C LEU A 125 6.39 -11.54 1.90
N LEU A 126 5.44 -10.63 1.72
CA LEU A 126 4.01 -10.93 1.73
C LEU A 126 3.55 -11.54 0.42
N GLY A 127 2.74 -12.60 0.51
CA GLY A 127 2.02 -13.13 -0.65
C GLY A 127 0.89 -12.21 -1.09
N GLU A 128 0.36 -12.41 -2.30
CA GLU A 128 -0.79 -11.63 -2.79
C GLU A 128 -2.01 -11.73 -1.88
N ASP A 129 -2.22 -12.89 -1.24
CA ASP A 129 -3.34 -13.10 -0.32
C ASP A 129 -3.15 -12.39 1.02
N ASP A 130 -1.90 -12.09 1.40
CA ASP A 130 -1.54 -11.37 2.63
C ASP A 130 -1.57 -9.85 2.45
N LEU A 131 -1.63 -9.37 1.21
CA LEU A 131 -1.79 -7.95 0.93
C LEU A 131 -3.24 -7.51 1.21
N ALA A 132 -3.38 -6.29 1.71
CA ALA A 132 -4.66 -5.63 1.76
C ALA A 132 -5.14 -5.30 0.34
N HIS A 133 -6.42 -5.57 0.08
CA HIS A 133 -7.01 -5.25 -1.22
C HIS A 133 -7.34 -3.76 -1.36
N VAL A 134 -7.25 -3.24 -2.57
CA VAL A 134 -7.74 -1.89 -2.90
C VAL A 134 -9.02 -2.02 -3.70
N CYS A 135 -10.07 -1.31 -3.29
CA CYS A 135 -11.32 -1.28 -4.04
C CYS A 135 -11.09 -0.64 -5.41
N TYR A 136 -11.40 -1.38 -6.47
CA TYR A 136 -11.23 -0.94 -7.85
C TYR A 136 -11.95 0.39 -8.14
N TYR A 137 -13.13 0.60 -7.53
CA TYR A 137 -13.98 1.75 -7.82
C TYR A 137 -13.61 3.01 -7.03
N CYS A 138 -13.46 2.89 -5.71
CA CYS A 138 -13.22 4.05 -4.85
C CYS A 138 -11.74 4.23 -4.44
N GLY A 139 -10.89 3.22 -4.66
CA GLY A 139 -9.48 3.27 -4.27
C GLY A 139 -9.23 3.14 -2.78
N ASN A 140 -10.26 2.89 -1.96
CA ASN A 140 -10.05 2.68 -0.53
C ASN A 140 -9.35 1.33 -0.32
N PRO A 141 -8.30 1.27 0.51
CA PRO A 141 -7.75 0.01 0.97
C PRO A 141 -8.75 -0.72 1.88
N GLU A 142 -8.58 -2.03 1.99
CA GLU A 142 -9.31 -2.93 2.87
C GLU A 142 -8.93 -2.65 4.34
N PHE A 143 -9.93 -2.69 5.23
CA PHE A 143 -9.79 -2.47 6.68
C PHE A 143 -10.11 -3.75 7.46
N PHE A 144 -9.68 -3.80 8.73
CA PHE A 144 -10.12 -4.81 9.67
C PHE A 144 -11.60 -4.70 9.97
N GLU A 145 -12.36 -5.60 9.37
CA GLU A 145 -13.41 -6.32 10.06
C GLU A 145 -13.17 -7.79 9.70
N PRO A 146 -13.00 -8.71 10.68
CA PRO A 146 -12.55 -10.10 10.46
C PRO A 146 -13.43 -10.95 9.52
N TYR A 147 -14.46 -10.38 8.90
CA TYR A 147 -15.40 -11.03 8.00
C TYR A 147 -15.73 -10.20 6.74
N HIS A 148 -15.00 -9.11 6.45
CA HIS A 148 -15.29 -8.20 5.33
C HIS A 148 -14.11 -8.02 4.38
N ARG A 149 -13.50 -9.15 3.96
CA ARG A 149 -12.61 -9.15 2.80
C ARG A 149 -13.37 -8.63 1.58
N TYR A 150 -12.76 -7.73 0.82
CA TYR A 150 -13.29 -7.20 -0.41
C TYR A 150 -13.46 -8.36 -1.41
N LYS A 151 -14.62 -8.40 -2.04
CA LYS A 151 -14.95 -9.50 -2.97
C LYS A 151 -14.25 -9.26 -4.30
N ARG A 152 -13.79 -10.34 -4.92
CA ARG A 152 -13.32 -10.27 -6.30
C ARG A 152 -14.48 -9.92 -7.23
N CYS A 153 -14.32 -8.88 -8.04
CA CYS A 153 -15.38 -8.35 -8.91
C CYS A 153 -15.09 -8.54 -10.42
N ASN A 154 -14.01 -9.25 -10.77
CA ASN A 154 -13.71 -9.62 -12.15
C ASN A 154 -13.41 -11.12 -12.30
N SER A 155 -13.77 -11.68 -13.45
CA SER A 155 -13.47 -13.07 -13.83
C SER A 155 -12.05 -13.28 -14.35
N ASN A 156 -11.35 -12.20 -14.74
CA ASN A 156 -9.99 -12.32 -15.25
C ASN A 156 -9.02 -12.75 -14.14
N PRO A 157 -8.19 -13.78 -14.36
CA PRO A 157 -7.21 -14.27 -13.38
C PRO A 157 -6.17 -13.19 -13.04
N ALA A 158 -5.80 -12.34 -14.01
CA ALA A 158 -4.91 -11.21 -13.82
C ALA A 158 -5.30 -9.99 -14.71
N PRO A 159 -5.26 -8.75 -14.18
CA PRO A 159 -5.09 -8.41 -12.76
C PRO A 159 -6.40 -8.65 -11.99
N PRO A 160 -6.35 -9.20 -10.76
CA PRO A 160 -7.53 -9.32 -9.92
C PRO A 160 -8.05 -7.92 -9.55
N ARG A 161 -9.38 -7.79 -9.48
CA ARG A 161 -10.07 -6.56 -9.07
C ARG A 161 -10.97 -6.89 -7.90
N TYR A 162 -10.92 -6.04 -6.88
CA TYR A 162 -11.70 -6.21 -5.66
C TYR A 162 -12.69 -5.06 -5.49
N ILE A 163 -13.83 -5.33 -4.84
CA ILE A 163 -14.86 -4.34 -4.53
C ILE A 163 -15.14 -4.32 -3.03
N CYS A 164 -15.19 -3.13 -2.45
CA CYS A 164 -15.59 -2.94 -1.06
C CYS A 164 -17.12 -3.01 -0.90
N PRO A 165 -17.63 -3.39 0.28
CA PRO A 165 -19.08 -3.46 0.51
C PRO A 165 -19.84 -2.16 0.16
N PRO A 166 -19.36 -0.96 0.54
CA PRO A 166 -20.04 0.29 0.17
C PRO A 166 -20.13 0.54 -1.34
N CYS A 167 -19.20 0.02 -2.13
CA CYS A 167 -19.27 0.08 -3.58
C CYS A 167 -20.12 -1.06 -4.14
N GLU A 168 -20.14 -2.24 -3.51
CA GLU A 168 -20.98 -3.36 -3.92
C GLU A 168 -22.46 -2.97 -3.91
N ASP A 169 -22.89 -2.26 -2.87
CA ASP A 169 -24.29 -1.83 -2.66
C ASP A 169 -24.74 -0.69 -3.59
N GLN A 170 -23.84 -0.13 -4.41
CA GLN A 170 -24.15 0.98 -5.31
C GLN A 170 -24.59 0.52 -6.71
N PHE A 171 -25.47 1.30 -7.33
CA PHE A 171 -25.81 1.15 -8.74
C PHE A 171 -24.56 1.23 -9.63
N LYS A 172 -24.50 0.37 -10.65
CA LYS A 172 -23.35 0.28 -11.58
C LYS A 172 -22.91 1.64 -12.14
N VAL A 173 -23.86 2.51 -12.46
CA VAL A 173 -23.60 3.87 -12.98
C VAL A 173 -22.83 4.71 -11.97
N THR A 174 -23.27 4.75 -10.71
CA THR A 174 -22.63 5.49 -9.62
C THR A 174 -21.20 5.01 -9.37
N ARG A 175 -20.97 3.69 -9.41
CA ARG A 175 -19.63 3.11 -9.24
C ARG A 175 -18.69 3.49 -10.37
N ASN A 176 -19.17 3.38 -11.61
CA ASN A 176 -18.38 3.73 -12.78
C ASN A 176 -18.04 5.22 -12.80
N LEU A 177 -18.97 6.08 -12.38
CA LEU A 177 -18.70 7.51 -12.21
C LEU A 177 -17.62 7.77 -11.16
N ARG A 178 -17.70 7.12 -9.99
CA ARG A 178 -16.66 7.22 -8.95
C ARG A 178 -15.29 6.77 -9.45
N TRP A 179 -15.25 5.66 -10.18
CA TRP A 179 -14.01 5.17 -10.80
C TRP A 179 -13.44 6.18 -11.80
N ALA A 180 -14.28 6.73 -12.67
CA ALA A 180 -13.87 7.73 -13.65
C ALA A 180 -13.34 8.98 -12.95
N LEU A 181 -14.10 9.53 -12.00
CA LEU A 181 -13.69 10.68 -11.20
C LEU A 181 -12.33 10.43 -10.54
N ARG A 182 -12.16 9.30 -9.87
CA ARG A 182 -10.87 8.92 -9.27
C ARG A 182 -9.73 8.90 -10.30
N ARG A 183 -9.94 8.31 -11.48
CA ARG A 183 -8.89 8.19 -12.51
C ARG A 183 -8.50 9.55 -13.09
N TYR A 184 -9.45 10.48 -13.21
CA TYR A 184 -9.19 11.81 -13.78
C TYR A 184 -8.78 12.86 -12.73
N TRP A 185 -9.15 12.70 -11.46
CA TRP A 185 -8.71 13.59 -10.38
C TRP A 185 -7.33 13.23 -9.82
N VAL A 186 -6.95 11.94 -9.79
CA VAL A 186 -5.63 11.50 -9.26
C VAL A 186 -4.49 11.69 -10.29
N GLY A 187 -4.78 12.22 -11.47
CA GLY A 187 -3.75 12.66 -12.43
C GLY A 187 -3.26 14.11 -12.21
N GLY A 188 -3.63 14.75 -11.09
CA GLY A 188 -3.40 16.17 -10.84
C GLY A 188 -2.85 16.51 -9.44
N LEU A 189 -2.18 15.56 -8.78
CA LEU A 189 -1.34 15.80 -7.60
C LEU A 189 -0.01 15.10 -7.81
#